data_AF-A0ABD3PQU1-F1
#
_entry.id   AF-A0ABD3PQU1-F1
#
_cell.length_a   1.000
_cell.length_b   1.000
_cell.length_c   1.000
_cell.angle_alpha   90.00
_cell.angle_beta   90.00
_cell.angle_gamma   90.00
#
_symmetry.space_group_name_H-M   'P 1'
#
loop_
_entity.id
_entity.type
_entity.pdbx_description
1 polymer ?
#
loop_
_entity_poly.entity_id
_entity_poly.type
_entity_poly.pdbx_seq_one_letter_code
_entity_poly.pdbx_strand_id
1 'polypeptide(L)'
;TIYDAIYPQHYIAYRAPARGNDNASTSSSALAIDINGDLDKPFWKSVPWTQDFVDIATDVTPKFRTRVKMRWDDEFLYVAAMMEDTDVWGTLTEHNSIIFHDNDFEVFVDTDGTNHNYKEFEINALGTTWSLLLNKPYADNGGENSKRIDPDGYDMEPHLQSAVAVYPDNNGINRPDIPNTHWTTEIALPISKLMERSTLSKMPADGVFWRLNFSRVQWGVRVNSETGKYEKSPCCQSCASPGSAAEDNWVWSRQGEVAMHLPERWGIVQFSSKAPLQEEMRYYEEWPARCAAMSLYYALKEYYKCEGKYTDDLKVLKDFSKDPFRISDDAKMTIVLGDDGFEASASLSSYTATVNQDRF
;
A
#
# COMPACT_ATOMS: atom_id res chain seq x y z
N THR A 1 -19.88 0.53 15.96
CA THR A 1 -19.14 1.11 17.10
C THR A 1 -18.41 2.37 16.65
N ILE A 2 -17.69 3.07 17.53
CA ILE A 2 -16.93 4.28 17.11
C ILE A 2 -15.93 3.99 15.98
N TYR A 3 -15.49 2.74 15.84
CA TYR A 3 -14.52 2.31 14.84
C TYR A 3 -15.09 2.19 13.41
N ASP A 4 -16.43 2.23 13.26
CA ASP A 4 -17.06 2.29 11.93
C ASP A 4 -16.77 3.61 11.22
N ALA A 5 -16.56 4.70 11.96
CA ALA A 5 -16.26 6.02 11.41
C ALA A 5 -14.87 6.12 10.77
N ILE A 6 -13.98 5.17 11.09
CA ILE A 6 -12.62 5.09 10.55
C ILE A 6 -12.42 3.87 9.65
N TYR A 7 -13.51 3.28 9.15
CA TYR A 7 -13.43 2.13 8.24
C TYR A 7 -12.56 2.50 7.02
N PRO A 8 -11.56 1.68 6.68
CA PRO A 8 -10.58 2.04 5.67
C PRO A 8 -11.18 1.88 4.27
N GLN A 9 -10.46 2.39 3.26
CA GLN A 9 -10.85 2.15 1.88
C GLN A 9 -10.95 0.65 1.59
N HIS A 10 -11.93 0.25 0.78
CA HIS A 10 -12.22 -1.14 0.49
C HIS A 10 -12.39 -1.34 -1.01
N TYR A 11 -11.72 -2.34 -1.57
CA TYR A 11 -11.80 -2.73 -2.97
C TYR A 11 -12.02 -4.25 -3.13
N ILE A 12 -12.75 -4.65 -4.18
CA ILE A 12 -12.92 -6.07 -4.54
C ILE A 12 -12.00 -6.42 -5.70
N ALA A 13 -10.96 -7.21 -5.44
CA ALA A 13 -10.12 -7.79 -6.48
C ALA A 13 -10.82 -9.00 -7.11
N TYR A 14 -11.15 -8.86 -8.39
CA TYR A 14 -11.85 -9.91 -9.16
C TYR A 14 -10.86 -10.84 -9.82
N ARG A 15 -11.19 -12.14 -9.79
CA ARG A 15 -10.35 -13.16 -10.42
C ARG A 15 -10.18 -12.87 -11.91
N ALA A 16 -8.98 -13.08 -12.43
CA ALA A 16 -8.69 -13.05 -13.85
C ALA A 16 -9.50 -14.15 -14.57
N PRO A 17 -9.94 -13.93 -15.82
CA PRO A 17 -10.71 -14.95 -16.54
C PRO A 17 -9.88 -16.22 -16.72
N ALA A 18 -10.48 -17.38 -16.44
CA ALA A 18 -9.89 -18.66 -16.82
C ALA A 18 -9.78 -18.75 -18.35
N ARG A 19 -8.78 -19.46 -18.87
CA ARG A 19 -8.61 -19.62 -20.32
C ARG A 19 -9.84 -20.31 -20.92
N GLY A 20 -10.38 -19.77 -22.02
CA GLY A 20 -11.36 -20.50 -22.81
C GLY A 20 -10.77 -21.79 -23.39
N ASN A 21 -11.52 -22.89 -23.33
CA ASN A 21 -11.23 -24.11 -24.08
C ASN A 21 -11.45 -23.86 -25.59
N ASP A 22 -10.54 -23.17 -26.24
CA ASP A 22 -10.42 -23.26 -27.69
C ASP A 22 -9.59 -24.51 -28.00
N ASN A 23 -10.24 -25.51 -28.58
CA ASN A 23 -9.63 -26.73 -29.11
C ASN A 23 -8.61 -26.38 -30.20
N ALA A 24 -7.38 -26.04 -29.81
CA ALA A 24 -6.23 -26.00 -30.69
C ALA A 24 -5.02 -26.56 -29.94
N SER A 25 -4.68 -27.78 -30.32
CA SER A 25 -3.48 -28.51 -29.90
C SER A 25 -2.23 -27.69 -30.21
N THR A 26 -1.57 -27.14 -29.18
CA THR A 26 -0.11 -27.03 -29.05
C THR A 26 0.24 -26.57 -27.64
N SER A 27 1.23 -27.22 -27.03
CA SER A 27 1.72 -26.97 -25.68
C SER A 27 2.41 -25.61 -25.54
N SER A 28 1.75 -24.64 -24.88
CA SER A 28 2.33 -23.83 -23.78
C SER A 28 1.33 -22.81 -23.22
N SER A 29 1.45 -22.58 -21.90
CA SER A 29 1.29 -21.33 -21.13
C SER A 29 0.01 -20.52 -21.26
N ALA A 30 -0.64 -20.21 -20.11
CA ALA A 30 -1.78 -19.32 -19.80
C ALA A 30 -2.12 -18.22 -20.83
N LEU A 31 -3.36 -17.70 -20.92
CA LEU A 31 -3.59 -16.45 -21.66
C LEU A 31 -3.00 -15.40 -20.72
N ALA A 32 -1.67 -15.40 -20.66
CA ALA A 32 -0.86 -14.49 -19.91
C ALA A 32 -1.24 -13.14 -20.48
N ILE A 33 -1.81 -12.30 -19.64
CA ILE A 33 -1.93 -10.91 -19.98
C ILE A 33 -0.54 -10.43 -20.39
N ASP A 34 -0.45 -9.81 -21.57
CA ASP A 34 0.78 -9.16 -22.00
C ASP A 34 0.96 -7.93 -21.10
N ILE A 35 1.89 -7.99 -20.15
CA ILE A 35 2.21 -6.90 -19.23
C ILE A 35 3.09 -5.91 -19.99
N ASN A 36 2.48 -4.82 -20.48
CA ASN A 36 3.13 -3.83 -21.34
C ASN A 36 2.80 -2.37 -20.98
N GLY A 37 2.11 -2.16 -19.85
CA GLY A 37 1.77 -0.82 -19.33
C GLY A 37 0.48 -0.24 -19.93
N ASP A 38 -0.01 -0.77 -21.06
CA ASP A 38 -1.28 -0.33 -21.64
C ASP A 38 -2.49 -0.90 -20.87
N LEU A 39 -3.32 0.00 -20.35
CA LEU A 39 -4.52 -0.35 -19.59
C LEU A 39 -5.77 -0.43 -20.47
N ASP A 40 -5.69 -0.15 -21.77
CA ASP A 40 -6.82 -0.13 -22.72
C ASP A 40 -7.27 -1.54 -23.18
N LYS A 41 -7.07 -2.55 -22.32
CA LYS A 41 -7.34 -3.96 -22.62
C LYS A 41 -8.65 -4.43 -21.98
N PRO A 42 -9.36 -5.43 -22.56
CA PRO A 42 -10.55 -6.04 -21.93
C PRO A 42 -10.30 -6.54 -20.50
N PHE A 43 -9.07 -6.99 -20.21
CA PHE A 43 -8.66 -7.43 -18.88
C PHE A 43 -8.87 -6.33 -17.82
N TRP A 44 -8.49 -5.08 -18.09
CA TRP A 44 -8.64 -3.97 -17.16
C TRP A 44 -9.98 -3.24 -17.31
N LYS A 45 -10.50 -3.11 -18.53
CA LYS A 45 -11.79 -2.45 -18.80
C LYS A 45 -12.98 -3.10 -18.08
N SER A 46 -12.88 -4.39 -17.76
CA SER A 46 -13.94 -5.15 -17.12
C SER A 46 -14.03 -4.97 -15.59
N VAL A 47 -13.05 -4.36 -14.92
CA VAL A 47 -13.06 -4.14 -13.46
C VAL A 47 -13.11 -2.64 -13.11
N PRO A 48 -13.74 -2.26 -11.99
CA PRO A 48 -13.88 -0.86 -11.59
C PRO A 48 -12.54 -0.26 -11.13
N TRP A 49 -12.41 1.06 -11.21
CA TRP A 49 -11.33 1.78 -10.54
C TRP A 49 -11.58 1.85 -9.02
N THR A 50 -10.52 1.96 -8.23
CA THR A 50 -10.59 2.46 -6.86
C THR A 50 -11.10 3.91 -6.83
N GLN A 51 -11.39 4.41 -5.63
CA GLN A 51 -11.43 5.85 -5.38
C GLN A 51 -10.08 6.48 -5.73
N ASP A 52 -10.11 7.78 -6.02
CA ASP A 52 -8.91 8.57 -6.32
C ASP A 52 -8.05 8.70 -5.06
N PHE A 53 -6.74 8.84 -5.25
CA PHE A 53 -5.80 9.02 -4.16
C PHE A 53 -6.06 10.36 -3.46
N VAL A 54 -5.73 10.39 -2.18
CA VAL A 54 -5.80 11.56 -1.30
C VAL A 54 -4.41 11.88 -0.78
N ASP A 55 -4.23 13.07 -0.21
CA ASP A 55 -3.02 13.34 0.54
C ASP A 55 -2.88 12.42 1.75
N ILE A 56 -1.65 11.98 2.03
CA ILE A 56 -1.35 11.01 3.08
C ILE A 56 -1.71 11.50 4.48
N ALA A 57 -1.64 12.82 4.74
CA ALA A 57 -1.77 13.39 6.08
C ALA A 57 -2.91 14.43 6.21
N THR A 58 -3.24 15.13 5.13
CA THR A 58 -4.10 16.31 5.13
C THR A 58 -5.33 16.15 4.24
N ASP A 59 -6.25 17.13 4.29
CA ASP A 59 -7.41 17.22 3.39
C ASP A 59 -7.12 17.88 2.04
N VAL A 60 -5.86 18.18 1.75
CA VAL A 60 -5.47 18.71 0.44
C VAL A 60 -5.75 17.66 -0.63
N THR A 61 -6.47 18.07 -1.68
CA THR A 61 -6.70 17.21 -2.84
C THR A 61 -5.43 17.20 -3.72
N PRO A 62 -4.89 16.02 -4.08
CA PRO A 62 -3.78 15.91 -5.02
C PRO A 62 -4.02 16.69 -6.30
N LYS A 63 -3.01 17.42 -6.79
CA LYS A 63 -3.08 18.16 -8.07
C LYS A 63 -3.36 17.22 -9.24
N PHE A 64 -2.74 16.05 -9.22
CA PHE A 64 -2.87 15.08 -10.28
C PHE A 64 -3.62 13.86 -9.77
N ARG A 65 -4.59 13.41 -10.56
CA ARG A 65 -5.37 12.25 -10.21
C ARG A 65 -4.53 10.98 -10.31
N THR A 66 -4.64 10.12 -9.29
CA THR A 66 -4.13 8.75 -9.30
C THR A 66 -5.24 7.78 -8.87
N ARG A 67 -5.34 6.63 -9.54
CA ARG A 67 -6.33 5.57 -9.24
C ARG A 67 -5.83 4.21 -9.70
N VAL A 68 -6.33 3.14 -9.08
CA VAL A 68 -5.84 1.77 -9.25
C VAL A 68 -6.95 0.80 -9.67
N LYS A 69 -6.58 -0.27 -10.36
CA LYS A 69 -7.39 -1.48 -10.60
C LYS A 69 -6.63 -2.69 -10.09
N MET A 70 -7.36 -3.67 -9.58
CA MET A 70 -6.77 -4.95 -9.17
C MET A 70 -7.54 -6.14 -9.72
N ARG A 71 -6.79 -7.21 -10.01
CA ARG A 71 -7.27 -8.56 -10.30
C ARG A 71 -6.33 -9.58 -9.66
N TRP A 72 -6.71 -10.86 -9.66
CA TRP A 72 -5.86 -11.92 -9.12
C TRP A 72 -6.07 -13.25 -9.85
N ASP A 73 -5.09 -14.14 -9.80
CA ASP A 73 -5.26 -15.56 -10.13
C ASP A 73 -4.46 -16.43 -9.15
N ASP A 74 -4.19 -17.68 -9.51
CA ASP A 74 -3.49 -18.61 -8.63
C ASP A 74 -1.99 -18.27 -8.46
N GLU A 75 -1.42 -17.43 -9.34
CA GLU A 75 0.01 -17.09 -9.37
C GLU A 75 0.28 -15.63 -9.00
N PHE A 76 -0.59 -14.71 -9.43
CA PHE A 76 -0.34 -13.27 -9.36
C PHE A 76 -1.48 -12.47 -8.74
N LEU A 77 -1.11 -11.45 -7.98
CA LEU A 77 -1.93 -10.26 -7.77
C LEU A 77 -1.57 -9.25 -8.86
N TYR A 78 -2.55 -8.89 -9.68
CA TYR A 78 -2.37 -7.89 -10.73
C TYR A 78 -2.79 -6.51 -10.22
N VAL A 79 -1.94 -5.52 -10.42
CA VAL A 79 -2.18 -4.12 -10.08
C VAL A 79 -1.96 -3.27 -11.33
N ALA A 80 -2.89 -2.37 -11.61
CA ALA A 80 -2.74 -1.36 -12.65
C ALA A 80 -3.02 0.02 -12.07
N ALA A 81 -2.11 0.97 -12.27
CA ALA A 81 -2.30 2.35 -11.83
C ALA A 81 -2.25 3.31 -13.01
N MET A 82 -3.11 4.32 -12.96
CA MET A 82 -3.09 5.45 -13.89
C MET A 82 -2.83 6.71 -13.08
N MET A 83 -1.81 7.47 -13.48
CA MET A 83 -1.33 8.65 -12.79
C MET A 83 -1.26 9.80 -13.78
N GLU A 84 -2.15 10.78 -13.63
CA GLU A 84 -2.03 12.04 -14.37
C GLU A 84 -0.68 12.69 -14.04
N ASP A 85 0.06 13.12 -15.05
CA ASP A 85 1.32 13.83 -14.87
C ASP A 85 1.65 14.54 -16.18
N THR A 86 1.92 15.84 -16.09
CA THR A 86 2.29 16.65 -17.26
C THR A 86 3.78 16.61 -17.56
N ASP A 87 4.59 16.25 -16.57
CA ASP A 87 6.04 16.39 -16.56
C ASP A 87 6.70 15.09 -16.09
N VAL A 88 6.44 14.00 -16.82
CA VAL A 88 6.95 12.66 -16.49
C VAL A 88 8.47 12.65 -16.50
N TRP A 89 9.04 12.36 -15.34
CA TRP A 89 10.45 12.47 -15.05
C TRP A 89 10.95 11.28 -14.23
N GLY A 90 12.17 10.84 -14.51
CA GLY A 90 12.87 9.81 -13.76
C GLY A 90 14.35 9.75 -14.12
N THR A 91 15.20 9.35 -13.18
CA THR A 91 16.65 9.32 -13.32
C THR A 91 17.28 7.99 -12.91
N LEU A 92 16.59 7.22 -12.08
CA LEU A 92 17.07 5.96 -11.54
C LEU A 92 16.81 4.82 -12.53
N THR A 93 17.87 4.12 -12.94
CA THR A 93 17.82 3.00 -13.89
C THR A 93 18.32 1.68 -13.31
N GLU A 94 18.90 1.70 -12.12
CA GLU A 94 19.45 0.50 -11.47
C GLU A 94 18.39 -0.16 -10.61
N HIS A 95 18.14 -1.46 -10.84
CA HIS A 95 17.26 -2.28 -10.00
C HIS A 95 17.68 -2.21 -8.54
N ASN A 96 16.71 -2.15 -7.63
CA ASN A 96 16.91 -1.95 -6.18
C ASN A 96 17.58 -0.62 -5.81
N SER A 97 17.43 0.42 -6.65
CA SER A 97 17.67 1.81 -6.23
C SER A 97 16.63 2.25 -5.19
N ILE A 98 16.94 3.26 -4.39
CA ILE A 98 15.96 3.92 -3.52
C ILE A 98 15.05 4.80 -4.41
N ILE A 99 13.89 4.28 -4.81
CA ILE A 99 13.13 4.81 -5.98
C ILE A 99 12.45 6.15 -5.69
N PHE A 100 12.02 6.42 -4.46
CA PHE A 100 11.35 7.67 -4.08
C PHE A 100 12.13 8.97 -4.38
N HIS A 101 13.42 8.89 -4.76
CA HIS A 101 14.15 10.03 -5.29
C HIS A 101 13.71 10.45 -6.70
N ASP A 102 12.99 9.60 -7.43
CA ASP A 102 12.21 9.90 -8.63
C ASP A 102 10.71 10.06 -8.28
N ASN A 103 9.89 10.42 -9.27
CA ASN A 103 8.44 10.18 -9.15
C ASN A 103 8.18 8.70 -9.37
N ASP A 104 7.35 8.11 -8.52
CA ASP A 104 7.11 6.67 -8.53
C ASP A 104 5.69 6.27 -8.11
N PHE A 105 5.45 4.96 -8.20
CA PHE A 105 4.28 4.29 -7.71
C PHE A 105 4.68 3.13 -6.82
N GLU A 106 4.03 3.01 -5.67
CA GLU A 106 4.37 2.03 -4.66
C GLU A 106 3.15 1.15 -4.33
N VAL A 107 3.39 -0.15 -4.09
CA VAL A 107 2.40 -1.13 -3.67
C VAL A 107 2.81 -1.74 -2.34
N PHE A 108 1.93 -1.63 -1.34
CA PHE A 108 2.13 -2.17 -0.01
C PHE A 108 1.16 -3.31 0.27
N VAL A 109 1.66 -4.44 0.78
CA VAL A 109 0.85 -5.64 1.00
C VAL A 109 1.19 -6.32 2.32
N ASP A 110 0.18 -6.42 3.19
CA ASP A 110 0.16 -7.29 4.37
C ASP A 110 -0.91 -8.37 4.16
N THR A 111 -0.44 -9.60 3.93
CA THR A 111 -1.23 -10.76 3.50
C THR A 111 -1.89 -11.52 4.66
N ASP A 112 -1.50 -11.24 5.91
CA ASP A 112 -2.11 -11.81 7.10
C ASP A 112 -2.59 -10.79 8.14
N GLY A 113 -2.33 -9.50 7.90
CA GLY A 113 -2.82 -8.41 8.73
C GLY A 113 -2.11 -8.35 10.08
N THR A 114 -0.89 -8.87 10.20
CA THR A 114 -0.11 -8.86 11.45
C THR A 114 0.65 -7.55 11.65
N ASN A 115 0.63 -6.64 10.67
CA ASN A 115 1.49 -5.46 10.60
C ASN A 115 2.99 -5.79 10.58
N HIS A 116 3.35 -7.04 10.32
CA HIS A 116 4.71 -7.55 10.29
C HIS A 116 4.98 -8.22 8.94
N ASN A 117 6.26 -8.28 8.57
CA ASN A 117 6.72 -8.95 7.34
C ASN A 117 5.92 -8.53 6.09
N TYR A 118 5.48 -7.28 6.03
CA TYR A 118 4.72 -6.75 4.91
C TYR A 118 5.66 -6.37 3.77
N LYS A 119 5.12 -6.39 2.56
CA LYS A 119 5.89 -6.22 1.32
C LYS A 119 5.65 -4.84 0.77
N GLU A 120 6.68 -4.34 0.13
CA GLU A 120 6.68 -3.09 -0.61
C GLU A 120 7.31 -3.33 -1.97
N PHE A 121 6.72 -2.70 -2.97
CA PHE A 121 7.18 -2.71 -4.35
C PHE A 121 7.09 -1.29 -4.89
N GLU A 122 8.19 -0.75 -5.38
CA GLU A 122 8.28 0.58 -5.98
C GLU A 122 8.61 0.46 -7.47
N ILE A 123 8.04 1.33 -8.29
CA ILE A 123 8.36 1.46 -9.72
C ILE A 123 8.30 2.92 -10.18
N ASN A 124 9.36 3.42 -10.82
CA ASN A 124 9.35 4.75 -11.43
C ASN A 124 8.85 4.73 -12.89
N ALA A 125 8.72 5.91 -13.49
CA ALA A 125 8.29 6.04 -14.89
C ALA A 125 9.25 5.40 -15.93
N LEU A 126 10.47 5.05 -15.55
CA LEU A 126 11.42 4.33 -16.40
C LEU A 126 11.25 2.80 -16.34
N GLY A 127 10.36 2.31 -15.47
CA GLY A 127 10.19 0.88 -15.20
C GLY A 127 11.25 0.30 -14.28
N THR A 128 12.04 1.14 -13.60
CA THR A 128 13.02 0.70 -12.61
C THR A 128 12.30 0.31 -11.35
N THR A 129 12.60 -0.89 -10.84
CA THR A 129 11.89 -1.47 -9.71
C THR A 129 12.76 -1.60 -8.47
N TRP A 130 12.11 -1.60 -7.32
CA TRP A 130 12.67 -2.07 -6.06
C TRP A 130 11.60 -2.87 -5.32
N SER A 131 11.99 -4.01 -4.75
CA SER A 131 11.11 -4.77 -3.87
C SER A 131 11.81 -5.07 -2.55
N LEU A 132 11.04 -4.97 -1.48
CA LEU A 132 11.52 -5.17 -0.12
C LEU A 132 10.41 -5.75 0.76
N LEU A 133 10.85 -6.26 1.91
CA LEU A 133 10.00 -6.63 3.02
C LEU A 133 10.46 -5.85 4.25
N LEU A 134 9.52 -5.30 5.02
CA LEU A 134 9.81 -4.77 6.35
C LEU A 134 9.33 -5.76 7.40
N ASN A 135 10.21 -6.11 8.34
CA ASN A 135 9.86 -7.04 9.41
C ASN A 135 8.77 -6.47 10.34
N LYS A 136 8.80 -5.16 10.59
CA LYS A 136 7.80 -4.36 11.31
C LYS A 136 7.95 -2.87 10.96
N PRO A 137 7.02 -2.00 11.38
CA PRO A 137 7.10 -0.55 11.15
C PRO A 137 8.38 0.10 11.69
N TYR A 138 8.89 1.11 10.99
CA TYR A 138 10.07 1.88 11.43
C TYR A 138 9.87 2.54 12.80
N ALA A 139 8.64 2.99 13.10
CA ALA A 139 8.26 3.52 14.41
C ALA A 139 8.45 2.51 15.57
N ASP A 140 8.57 1.22 15.23
CA ASP A 140 8.81 0.11 16.17
C ASP A 140 10.21 -0.49 16.04
N ASN A 141 11.17 0.30 15.52
CA ASN A 141 12.53 -0.13 15.23
C ASN A 141 12.59 -1.28 14.21
N GLY A 142 11.66 -1.27 13.25
CA GLY A 142 11.71 -2.16 12.10
C GLY A 142 12.90 -1.88 11.19
N GLY A 143 13.23 -2.87 10.38
CA GLY A 143 14.28 -2.81 9.39
C GLY A 143 13.83 -3.42 8.07
N GLU A 144 14.32 -2.82 7.00
CA GLU A 144 14.24 -3.37 5.66
C GLU A 144 14.93 -4.75 5.59
N ASN A 145 14.38 -5.62 4.76
CA ASN A 145 15.02 -6.79 4.20
C ASN A 145 14.88 -6.71 2.67
N SER A 146 15.99 -6.53 1.95
CA SER A 146 15.99 -6.47 0.48
C SER A 146 17.36 -6.82 -0.08
N LYS A 147 17.40 -7.09 -1.39
CA LYS A 147 18.67 -7.27 -2.11
C LYS A 147 19.58 -6.05 -2.19
N ARG A 148 19.08 -4.85 -1.85
CA ARG A 148 19.86 -3.62 -1.78
C ARG A 148 20.84 -3.63 -0.60
N ILE A 149 20.43 -4.20 0.52
CA ILE A 149 21.20 -4.20 1.78
C ILE A 149 21.84 -5.56 2.10
N ASP A 150 21.32 -6.64 1.54
CA ASP A 150 21.79 -8.02 1.74
C ASP A 150 21.62 -8.81 0.43
N PRO A 151 22.68 -9.36 -0.19
CA PRO A 151 22.56 -10.14 -1.43
C PRO A 151 21.58 -11.33 -1.38
N ASP A 152 21.36 -11.90 -0.19
CA ASP A 152 20.40 -12.99 0.07
C ASP A 152 19.03 -12.46 0.57
N GLY A 153 18.86 -11.15 0.56
CA GLY A 153 17.65 -10.46 0.95
C GLY A 153 16.47 -10.73 0.03
N TYR A 154 15.30 -10.28 0.49
CA TYR A 154 14.05 -10.41 -0.24
C TYR A 154 14.11 -9.73 -1.61
N ASP A 155 13.53 -10.41 -2.60
CA ASP A 155 13.27 -9.89 -3.94
C ASP A 155 12.13 -10.71 -4.56
N MET A 156 11.30 -10.06 -5.38
CA MET A 156 10.21 -10.68 -6.14
C MET A 156 10.70 -11.30 -7.47
N GLU A 157 11.90 -10.96 -7.92
CA GLU A 157 12.53 -11.56 -9.10
C GLU A 157 12.82 -13.08 -8.94
N PRO A 158 12.81 -13.88 -10.02
CA PRO A 158 12.55 -13.51 -11.42
C PRO A 158 11.07 -13.58 -11.83
N HIS A 159 10.16 -13.71 -10.86
CA HIS A 159 8.74 -14.00 -11.14
C HIS A 159 7.92 -12.73 -11.37
N LEU A 160 8.37 -11.61 -10.82
CA LEU A 160 7.76 -10.30 -11.02
C LEU A 160 7.67 -9.98 -12.51
N GLN A 161 6.53 -9.41 -12.92
CA GLN A 161 6.38 -8.78 -14.23
C GLN A 161 5.84 -7.38 -14.02
N SER A 162 6.44 -6.40 -14.69
CA SER A 162 5.95 -5.03 -14.66
C SER A 162 6.27 -4.30 -15.96
N ALA A 163 5.46 -3.31 -16.29
CA ALA A 163 5.69 -2.44 -17.43
C ALA A 163 5.04 -1.07 -17.21
N VAL A 164 5.62 -0.07 -17.89
CA VAL A 164 5.17 1.32 -17.86
C VAL A 164 4.83 1.80 -19.27
N ALA A 165 3.79 2.62 -19.39
CA ALA A 165 3.49 3.38 -20.59
C ALA A 165 3.27 4.87 -20.26
N VAL A 166 3.70 5.75 -21.15
CA VAL A 166 3.61 7.22 -21.02
C VAL A 166 2.88 7.77 -22.23
N TYR A 167 1.98 8.74 -21.97
CA TYR A 167 1.05 9.23 -22.98
C TYR A 167 1.19 10.73 -23.21
N PRO A 168 1.16 11.19 -24.48
CA PRO A 168 0.74 10.43 -25.67
C PRO A 168 1.84 9.59 -26.34
N ASP A 169 3.10 9.71 -25.90
CA ASP A 169 4.26 9.03 -26.48
C ASP A 169 5.19 8.53 -25.37
N ASN A 170 5.58 7.26 -25.43
CA ASN A 170 6.54 6.66 -24.50
C ASN A 170 7.90 7.38 -24.50
N ASN A 171 8.24 8.10 -25.57
CA ASN A 171 9.44 8.93 -25.65
C ASN A 171 9.32 10.27 -24.90
N GLY A 172 8.19 10.56 -24.25
CA GLY A 172 7.92 11.80 -23.52
C GLY A 172 8.58 11.88 -22.13
N ILE A 173 9.17 10.78 -21.64
CA ILE A 173 9.88 10.75 -20.36
C ILE A 173 11.10 11.66 -20.44
N ASN A 174 11.30 12.52 -19.43
CA ASN A 174 12.41 13.47 -19.36
C ASN A 174 12.47 14.46 -20.54
N ARG A 175 11.33 14.74 -21.19
CA ARG A 175 11.23 15.62 -22.35
C ARG A 175 10.33 16.83 -22.09
N PRO A 176 10.90 17.96 -21.61
CA PRO A 176 10.11 19.17 -21.36
C PRO A 176 9.38 19.76 -22.58
N ASP A 177 9.79 19.37 -23.79
CA ASP A 177 9.18 19.78 -25.04
C ASP A 177 7.99 18.90 -25.46
N ILE A 178 7.76 17.78 -24.75
CA ILE A 178 6.66 16.85 -24.99
C ILE A 178 5.74 16.89 -23.76
N PRO A 179 4.63 17.64 -23.79
CA PRO A 179 3.69 17.65 -22.67
C PRO A 179 3.03 16.28 -22.53
N ASN A 180 3.17 15.67 -21.36
CA ASN A 180 2.54 14.42 -21.04
C ASN A 180 1.11 14.66 -20.52
N THR A 181 0.30 13.60 -20.52
CA THR A 181 -1.05 13.63 -19.92
C THR A 181 -1.12 12.75 -18.68
N HIS A 182 -0.46 11.58 -18.76
CA HIS A 182 -0.40 10.60 -17.70
C HIS A 182 0.66 9.56 -18.05
N TRP A 183 0.99 8.76 -17.06
CA TRP A 183 1.65 7.48 -17.23
C TRP A 183 0.89 6.39 -16.49
N THR A 184 1.13 5.16 -16.88
CA THR A 184 0.50 3.97 -16.31
C THR A 184 1.56 2.95 -15.93
N THR A 185 1.28 2.18 -14.89
CA THR A 185 2.02 0.97 -14.56
C THR A 185 1.08 -0.22 -14.53
N GLU A 186 1.55 -1.36 -15.04
CA GLU A 186 0.86 -2.64 -15.07
C GLU A 186 1.79 -3.68 -14.45
N ILE A 187 1.37 -4.31 -13.35
CA ILE A 187 2.23 -5.12 -12.48
C ILE A 187 1.54 -6.46 -12.21
N ALA A 188 2.28 -7.56 -12.34
CA ALA A 188 1.90 -8.88 -11.85
C ALA A 188 2.83 -9.26 -10.69
N LEU A 189 2.34 -9.10 -9.45
CA LEU A 189 3.05 -9.40 -8.22
C LEU A 189 2.91 -10.88 -7.88
N PRO A 190 4.01 -11.65 -7.74
CA PRO A 190 3.91 -13.08 -7.45
C PRO A 190 3.31 -13.31 -6.06
N ILE A 191 2.19 -14.02 -5.96
CA ILE A 191 1.51 -14.31 -4.68
C ILE A 191 2.44 -15.08 -3.73
N SER A 192 3.23 -16.02 -4.26
CA SER A 192 4.22 -16.77 -3.49
C SER A 192 5.23 -15.87 -2.78
N LYS A 193 5.59 -14.74 -3.41
CA LYS A 193 6.49 -13.73 -2.85
C LYS A 193 5.78 -12.79 -1.89
N LEU A 194 4.53 -12.41 -2.16
CA LEU A 194 3.71 -11.62 -1.24
C LEU A 194 3.40 -12.34 0.08
N MET A 195 3.38 -13.67 0.07
CA MET A 195 3.14 -14.50 1.26
C MET A 195 4.42 -14.96 1.97
N GLU A 196 5.61 -14.68 1.42
CA GLU A 196 6.88 -15.10 2.01
C GLU A 196 7.01 -14.55 3.45
N ARG A 197 7.35 -15.38 4.44
CA ARG A 197 7.48 -15.01 5.87
C ARG A 197 6.19 -14.52 6.56
N SER A 198 5.02 -14.59 5.91
CA SER A 198 3.72 -14.25 6.49
C SER A 198 2.95 -15.54 6.81
N THR A 199 3.28 -16.16 7.94
CA THR A 199 2.88 -17.54 8.28
C THR A 199 1.38 -17.77 8.43
N LEU A 200 0.59 -16.72 8.64
CA LEU A 200 -0.87 -16.80 8.79
C LEU A 200 -1.62 -16.47 7.49
N SER A 201 -0.88 -16.21 6.40
CA SER A 201 -1.46 -15.79 5.13
C SER A 201 -2.35 -16.87 4.53
N LYS A 202 -3.45 -16.42 3.94
CA LYS A 202 -4.33 -17.27 3.12
C LYS A 202 -4.18 -16.86 1.67
N MET A 203 -4.11 -17.85 0.78
CA MET A 203 -4.16 -17.63 -0.67
C MET A 203 -5.43 -16.83 -1.02
N PRO A 204 -5.36 -15.94 -2.03
CA PRO A 204 -6.55 -15.27 -2.55
C PRO A 204 -7.66 -16.27 -2.89
N ALA A 205 -8.84 -16.04 -2.33
CA ALA A 205 -10.03 -16.86 -2.52
C ALA A 205 -11.28 -16.09 -2.05
N ASP A 206 -12.46 -16.57 -2.41
CA ASP A 206 -13.71 -15.99 -1.94
C ASP A 206 -13.75 -15.91 -0.40
N GLY A 207 -14.00 -14.70 0.11
CA GLY A 207 -14.07 -14.45 1.56
C GLY A 207 -12.70 -14.26 2.24
N VAL A 208 -11.60 -14.29 1.49
CA VAL A 208 -10.29 -13.85 1.98
C VAL A 208 -10.14 -12.35 1.81
N PHE A 209 -9.55 -11.70 2.79
CA PHE A 209 -9.22 -10.28 2.78
C PHE A 209 -7.73 -10.10 3.07
N TRP A 210 -7.09 -9.18 2.35
CA TRP A 210 -5.73 -8.71 2.64
C TRP A 210 -5.75 -7.21 2.97
N ARG A 211 -4.66 -6.74 3.59
CA ARG A 211 -4.43 -5.33 3.92
C ARG A 211 -3.47 -4.74 2.89
N LEU A 212 -3.93 -3.80 2.08
CA LEU A 212 -3.12 -3.19 1.03
C LEU A 212 -3.24 -1.68 1.03
N ASN A 213 -2.20 -1.02 0.57
CA ASN A 213 -2.30 0.36 0.18
C ASN A 213 -1.38 0.66 -0.99
N PHE A 214 -1.57 1.83 -1.57
CA PHE A 214 -0.82 2.31 -2.71
C PHE A 214 -0.38 3.73 -2.43
N SER A 215 0.81 4.08 -2.90
CA SER A 215 1.36 5.42 -2.77
C SER A 215 1.89 5.89 -4.12
N ARG A 216 1.93 7.21 -4.27
CA ARG A 216 2.64 7.91 -5.33
C ARG A 216 3.49 8.96 -4.64
N VAL A 217 4.81 8.86 -4.81
CA VAL A 217 5.72 9.95 -4.48
C VAL A 217 5.76 10.91 -5.66
N GLN A 218 5.51 12.18 -5.38
CA GLN A 218 5.49 13.23 -6.40
C GLN A 218 6.43 14.37 -6.03
N TRP A 219 7.54 14.44 -6.74
CA TRP A 219 8.32 15.65 -6.90
C TRP A 219 7.76 16.50 -8.02
N GLY A 220 7.79 17.81 -7.82
CA GLY A 220 7.65 18.74 -8.93
C GLY A 220 9.00 19.02 -9.57
N VAL A 221 8.94 19.24 -10.87
CA VAL A 221 10.09 19.56 -11.68
C VAL A 221 9.87 20.90 -12.38
N ARG A 222 10.97 21.53 -12.76
CA ARG A 222 10.98 22.71 -13.65
C ARG A 222 12.03 22.49 -14.74
N VAL A 223 11.91 23.23 -15.83
CA VAL A 223 12.94 23.24 -16.87
C VAL A 223 14.09 24.15 -16.43
N ASN A 224 15.29 23.59 -16.33
CA ASN A 224 16.51 24.35 -16.14
C ASN A 224 16.82 25.15 -17.41
N SER A 225 16.90 26.49 -17.31
CA SER A 225 17.06 27.38 -18.47
C SER A 225 18.40 27.25 -19.19
N GLU A 226 19.43 26.73 -18.54
CA GLU A 226 20.77 26.56 -19.12
C GLU A 226 20.91 25.23 -19.85
N THR A 227 20.35 24.15 -19.28
CA THR A 227 20.50 22.79 -19.80
C THR A 227 19.31 22.32 -20.65
N GLY A 228 18.15 22.97 -20.50
CA GLY A 228 16.89 22.56 -21.14
C GLY A 228 16.30 21.26 -20.58
N LYS A 229 16.82 20.74 -19.46
CA LYS A 229 16.37 19.49 -18.82
C LYS A 229 15.50 19.77 -17.60
N TYR A 230 14.72 18.78 -17.18
CA TYR A 230 14.05 18.84 -15.89
C TYR A 230 15.05 18.82 -14.73
N GLU A 231 14.76 19.61 -13.71
CA GLU A 231 15.37 19.55 -12.39
C GLU A 231 14.28 19.66 -11.32
N LYS A 232 14.50 19.07 -10.15
CA LYS A 232 13.56 19.18 -9.02
C LYS A 232 13.32 20.64 -8.66
N SER A 233 12.07 20.95 -8.38
CA SER A 233 11.65 22.30 -8.00
C SER A 233 10.86 22.26 -6.68
N PRO A 234 11.02 23.27 -5.81
CA PRO A 234 10.12 23.48 -4.69
C PRO A 234 8.67 23.64 -5.20
N CYS A 235 7.79 22.74 -4.79
CA CYS A 235 6.42 22.67 -5.33
C CYS A 235 5.41 21.98 -4.41
N CYS A 236 5.89 21.42 -3.31
CA CYS A 236 5.09 20.55 -2.46
C CYS A 236 3.76 21.20 -2.08
N GLN A 237 2.65 20.47 -2.21
CA GLN A 237 1.31 20.94 -1.92
C GLN A 237 0.94 20.82 -0.44
N SER A 238 1.33 19.74 0.21
CA SER A 238 0.74 19.31 1.50
C SER A 238 1.75 18.93 2.60
N CYS A 239 3.05 19.00 2.33
CA CYS A 239 4.09 18.85 3.35
C CYS A 239 4.05 19.98 4.39
N ALA A 240 4.87 19.84 5.43
CA ALA A 240 4.94 20.78 6.56
C ALA A 240 5.20 22.24 6.16
N SER A 241 5.87 22.48 5.02
CA SER A 241 6.09 23.81 4.45
C SER A 241 5.71 23.80 2.97
N PRO A 242 4.43 24.06 2.61
CA PRO A 242 4.00 24.07 1.22
C PRO A 242 4.84 25.01 0.36
N GLY A 243 5.18 24.56 -0.85
CA GLY A 243 6.10 25.24 -1.77
C GLY A 243 7.59 25.00 -1.48
N SER A 244 7.95 24.17 -0.51
CA SER A 244 9.35 23.75 -0.26
C SER A 244 9.81 22.62 -1.19
N ALA A 245 11.11 22.34 -1.17
CA ALA A 245 11.75 21.24 -1.90
C ALA A 245 11.54 19.91 -1.16
N ALA A 246 10.29 19.47 -1.12
CA ALA A 246 9.86 18.18 -0.59
C ALA A 246 8.93 17.51 -1.60
N GLU A 247 8.83 16.20 -1.50
CA GLU A 247 7.86 15.39 -2.20
C GLU A 247 6.45 15.53 -1.60
N ASP A 248 5.45 15.42 -2.45
CA ASP A 248 4.10 15.10 -2.03
C ASP A 248 3.91 13.58 -1.99
N ASN A 249 3.13 13.10 -1.02
CA ASN A 249 2.83 11.68 -0.87
C ASN A 249 1.30 11.49 -0.97
N TRP A 250 0.85 10.89 -2.06
CA TRP A 250 -0.57 10.67 -2.31
C TRP A 250 -0.88 9.18 -2.23
N VAL A 251 -1.93 8.81 -1.51
CA VAL A 251 -2.22 7.42 -1.16
C VAL A 251 -3.67 7.06 -1.42
N TRP A 252 -3.96 5.77 -1.61
CA TRP A 252 -5.34 5.30 -1.72
C TRP A 252 -6.08 5.39 -0.38
N SER A 253 -5.54 4.78 0.67
CA SER A 253 -6.06 4.89 2.05
C SER A 253 -5.21 5.87 2.86
N ARG A 254 -5.83 6.91 3.42
CA ARG A 254 -5.11 7.94 4.20
C ARG A 254 -4.46 7.34 5.45
N GLN A 255 -3.24 7.77 5.74
CA GLN A 255 -2.53 7.38 6.97
C GLN A 255 -2.75 8.37 8.11
N GLY A 256 -2.89 9.66 7.82
CA GLY A 256 -3.06 10.75 8.82
C GLY A 256 -1.75 11.38 9.27
N GLU A 257 -0.62 10.88 8.77
CA GLU A 257 0.73 11.37 8.97
C GLU A 257 1.59 10.91 7.78
N VAL A 258 2.72 11.58 7.53
CA VAL A 258 3.66 11.19 6.46
C VAL A 258 4.45 9.95 6.91
N ALA A 259 3.77 8.82 7.00
CA ALA A 259 4.32 7.52 7.36
C ALA A 259 3.50 6.41 6.68
N MET A 260 4.00 5.90 5.56
CA MET A 260 3.32 4.87 4.78
C MET A 260 3.39 3.49 5.46
N HIS A 261 4.42 3.27 6.28
CA HIS A 261 4.67 2.06 7.05
C HIS A 261 3.79 1.91 8.31
N LEU A 262 2.47 2.07 8.16
CA LEU A 262 1.44 1.88 9.19
C LEU A 262 0.34 0.90 8.71
N PRO A 263 0.61 -0.41 8.64
CA PRO A 263 -0.28 -1.38 7.99
C PRO A 263 -1.70 -1.48 8.57
N GLU A 264 -1.86 -1.17 9.85
CA GLU A 264 -3.15 -1.09 10.53
C GLU A 264 -4.07 0.03 9.98
N ARG A 265 -3.55 0.98 9.20
CA ARG A 265 -4.31 2.06 8.55
C ARG A 265 -4.48 1.84 7.04
N TRP A 266 -3.93 0.76 6.48
CA TRP A 266 -4.07 0.43 5.07
C TRP A 266 -5.52 0.05 4.68
N GLY A 267 -5.79 0.05 3.39
CA GLY A 267 -7.06 -0.39 2.84
C GLY A 267 -7.28 -1.90 3.00
N ILE A 268 -8.48 -2.33 2.65
CA ILE A 268 -8.90 -3.74 2.63
C ILE A 268 -9.11 -4.15 1.18
N VAL A 269 -8.56 -5.30 0.81
CA VAL A 269 -8.84 -5.93 -0.49
C VAL A 269 -9.57 -7.24 -0.24
N GLN A 270 -10.81 -7.33 -0.72
CA GLN A 270 -11.62 -8.54 -0.76
C GLN A 270 -11.39 -9.28 -2.07
N PHE A 271 -11.09 -10.57 -2.00
CA PHE A 271 -10.98 -11.39 -3.19
C PHE A 271 -12.33 -12.00 -3.58
N SER A 272 -12.67 -11.97 -4.87
CA SER A 272 -13.86 -12.61 -5.43
C SER A 272 -13.57 -13.35 -6.72
N SER A 273 -14.11 -14.56 -6.85
CA SER A 273 -14.13 -15.39 -8.06
C SER A 273 -15.34 -15.11 -8.95
N LYS A 274 -16.30 -14.31 -8.48
CA LYS A 274 -17.46 -13.91 -9.28
C LYS A 274 -17.05 -13.01 -10.44
N ALA A 275 -17.93 -12.92 -11.44
CA ALA A 275 -17.74 -11.95 -12.51
C ALA A 275 -17.67 -10.52 -11.95
N PRO A 276 -16.88 -9.62 -12.56
CA PRO A 276 -16.78 -8.24 -12.11
C PRO A 276 -18.13 -7.59 -11.91
N LEU A 277 -18.26 -6.80 -10.83
CA LEU A 277 -19.48 -6.08 -10.44
C LEU A 277 -20.67 -6.99 -10.02
N GLN A 278 -20.45 -8.30 -9.83
CA GLN A 278 -21.46 -9.24 -9.29
C GLN A 278 -21.19 -9.67 -7.84
N GLU A 279 -20.18 -9.09 -7.19
CA GLU A 279 -19.91 -9.28 -5.76
C GLU A 279 -20.21 -7.99 -5.01
N GLU A 280 -20.78 -8.13 -3.82
CA GLU A 280 -20.99 -7.02 -2.90
C GLU A 280 -19.82 -6.91 -1.93
N MET A 281 -19.48 -5.67 -1.54
CA MET A 281 -18.49 -5.44 -0.50
C MET A 281 -19.02 -6.00 0.81
N ARG A 282 -18.24 -6.89 1.43
CA ARG A 282 -18.53 -7.45 2.74
C ARG A 282 -17.81 -6.64 3.81
N TYR A 283 -18.50 -6.33 4.89
CA TYR A 283 -17.85 -5.68 6.01
C TYR A 283 -16.76 -6.60 6.58
N TYR A 284 -15.56 -6.07 6.81
CA TYR A 284 -14.48 -6.83 7.41
C TYR A 284 -14.71 -6.92 8.92
N GLU A 285 -15.34 -8.01 9.36
CA GLU A 285 -15.89 -8.15 10.70
C GLU A 285 -14.85 -8.06 11.83
N GLU A 286 -13.58 -8.34 11.54
CA GLU A 286 -12.46 -8.16 12.47
C GLU A 286 -12.11 -6.69 12.75
N TRP A 287 -12.51 -5.77 11.85
CA TRP A 287 -12.06 -4.38 11.87
C TRP A 287 -12.27 -3.66 13.21
N PRO A 288 -13.45 -3.73 13.87
CA PRO A 288 -13.64 -3.04 15.14
C PRO A 288 -12.77 -3.57 16.28
N ALA A 289 -12.59 -4.90 16.36
CA ALA A 289 -11.71 -5.50 17.38
C ALA A 289 -10.25 -5.11 17.14
N ARG A 290 -9.82 -5.09 15.87
CA ARG A 290 -8.50 -4.62 15.46
C ARG A 290 -8.25 -3.17 15.87
N CYS A 291 -9.19 -2.27 15.61
CA CYS A 291 -9.09 -0.87 16.02
C CYS A 291 -9.03 -0.72 17.54
N ALA A 292 -9.86 -1.49 18.26
CA ALA A 292 -9.88 -1.48 19.72
C ALA A 292 -8.53 -1.92 20.31
N ALA A 293 -7.92 -2.98 19.77
CA ALA A 293 -6.60 -3.42 20.21
C ALA A 293 -5.50 -2.39 19.86
N MET A 294 -5.53 -1.82 18.65
CA MET A 294 -4.60 -0.75 18.27
C MET A 294 -4.74 0.49 19.15
N SER A 295 -5.95 0.81 19.64
CA SER A 295 -6.15 1.93 20.58
C SER A 295 -5.40 1.72 21.90
N LEU A 296 -5.33 0.47 22.39
CA LEU A 296 -4.53 0.11 23.56
C LEU A 296 -3.04 0.24 23.26
N TYR A 297 -2.59 -0.32 22.14
CA TYR A 297 -1.19 -0.25 21.73
C TYR A 297 -0.67 1.20 21.68
N TYR A 298 -1.40 2.10 21.01
CA TYR A 298 -0.96 3.50 20.90
C TYR A 298 -1.00 4.23 22.24
N ALA A 299 -2.03 4.03 23.06
CA ALA A 299 -2.12 4.65 24.38
C ALA A 299 -1.01 4.16 25.31
N LEU A 300 -0.68 2.86 25.28
CA LEU A 300 0.40 2.26 26.06
C LEU A 300 1.77 2.79 25.64
N LYS A 301 2.03 2.90 24.33
CA LYS A 301 3.29 3.46 23.81
C LYS A 301 3.43 4.93 24.18
N GLU A 302 2.36 5.71 24.13
CA GLU A 302 2.40 7.11 24.54
C GLU A 302 2.60 7.27 26.06
N TYR A 303 1.89 6.46 26.86
CA TYR A 303 2.09 6.43 28.31
C TYR A 303 3.54 6.09 28.68
N TYR A 304 4.13 5.08 28.04
CA TYR A 304 5.53 4.71 28.25
C TYR A 304 6.50 5.85 27.94
N LYS A 305 6.27 6.63 26.88
CA LYS A 305 7.12 7.79 26.56
C LYS A 305 7.09 8.86 27.67
N CYS A 306 5.96 9.03 28.34
CA CYS A 306 5.81 10.01 29.42
C CYS A 306 6.33 9.50 30.77
N GLU A 307 6.06 8.24 31.09
CA GLU A 307 6.24 7.69 32.44
C GLU A 307 7.40 6.69 32.56
N GLY A 308 7.98 6.26 31.43
CA GLY A 308 9.09 5.29 31.38
C GLY A 308 8.70 3.85 31.72
N LYS A 309 7.41 3.53 31.80
CA LYS A 309 6.86 2.19 32.09
C LYS A 309 5.46 2.03 31.49
N TYR A 310 5.00 0.80 31.34
CA TYR A 310 3.61 0.51 30.95
C TYR A 310 2.67 0.48 32.18
N THR A 311 1.36 0.51 31.93
CA THR A 311 0.30 0.41 32.95
C THR A 311 -0.85 -0.46 32.44
N ASP A 312 -1.54 -1.15 33.34
CA ASP A 312 -2.77 -1.90 33.06
C ASP A 312 -4.04 -1.11 33.44
N ASP A 313 -3.88 0.13 33.96
CA ASP A 313 -5.01 1.00 34.30
C ASP A 313 -5.60 1.67 33.06
N LEU A 314 -6.68 1.08 32.53
CA LEU A 314 -7.45 1.62 31.41
C LEU A 314 -7.97 3.04 31.63
N LYS A 315 -8.24 3.45 32.88
CA LYS A 315 -8.73 4.82 33.15
C LYS A 315 -7.64 5.84 32.88
N VAL A 316 -6.41 5.54 33.30
CA VAL A 316 -5.25 6.37 33.01
C VAL A 316 -4.96 6.38 31.51
N LEU A 317 -5.01 5.23 30.85
CA LEU A 317 -4.72 5.14 29.40
C LEU A 317 -5.69 5.94 28.53
N LYS A 318 -6.93 6.21 28.98
CA LYS A 318 -7.86 7.07 28.24
C LYS A 318 -7.31 8.49 28.01
N ASP A 319 -6.49 9.01 28.93
CA ASP A 319 -5.87 10.33 28.77
C ASP A 319 -4.76 10.35 27.70
N PHE A 320 -4.24 9.16 27.34
CA PHE A 320 -3.20 8.96 26.32
C PHE A 320 -3.79 8.45 24.99
N SER A 321 -5.11 8.26 24.94
CA SER A 321 -5.80 7.78 23.75
C SER A 321 -5.95 8.90 22.71
N LYS A 322 -5.63 8.61 21.45
CA LYS A 322 -5.57 9.60 20.36
C LYS A 322 -6.26 9.10 19.10
N ASP A 323 -6.62 10.02 18.22
CA ASP A 323 -7.09 9.66 16.88
C ASP A 323 -5.98 8.97 16.07
N PRO A 324 -6.34 8.08 15.13
CA PRO A 324 -7.70 7.62 14.85
C PRO A 324 -8.21 6.54 15.83
N PHE A 325 -7.32 5.89 16.58
CA PHE A 325 -7.65 4.75 17.43
C PHE A 325 -7.93 5.16 18.88
N ARG A 326 -9.17 5.55 19.17
CA ARG A 326 -9.60 5.88 20.53
C ARG A 326 -10.03 4.66 21.35
N ILE A 327 -9.68 4.64 22.64
CA ILE A 327 -10.16 3.66 23.60
C ILE A 327 -11.66 3.88 23.79
N SER A 328 -12.45 2.83 23.56
CA SER A 328 -13.90 2.85 23.72
C SER A 328 -14.35 1.89 24.80
N ASP A 329 -15.37 2.30 25.57
CA ASP A 329 -16.07 1.42 26.51
C ASP A 329 -16.94 0.37 25.80
N ASP A 330 -17.10 0.46 24.47
CA ASP A 330 -17.78 -0.56 23.66
C ASP A 330 -17.03 -1.89 23.61
N ALA A 331 -15.70 -1.88 23.85
CA ALA A 331 -14.85 -3.06 23.78
C ALA A 331 -14.49 -3.59 25.17
N LYS A 332 -14.50 -4.90 25.33
CA LYS A 332 -13.93 -5.55 26.51
C LYS A 332 -12.42 -5.61 26.34
N MET A 333 -11.69 -4.85 27.15
CA MET A 333 -10.24 -4.73 27.06
C MET A 333 -9.54 -5.37 28.26
N THR A 334 -8.42 -6.03 28.02
CA THR A 334 -7.56 -6.61 29.06
C THR A 334 -6.10 -6.30 28.75
N ILE A 335 -5.31 -6.02 29.79
CA ILE A 335 -3.87 -5.76 29.69
C ILE A 335 -3.17 -6.65 30.71
N VAL A 336 -2.13 -7.35 30.28
CA VAL A 336 -1.23 -8.13 31.11
C VAL A 336 0.17 -7.55 30.96
N LEU A 337 0.74 -7.07 32.05
CA LEU A 337 2.11 -6.53 32.06
C LEU A 337 3.12 -7.65 32.21
N GLY A 338 4.21 -7.57 31.43
CA GLY A 338 5.42 -8.38 31.60
C GLY A 338 6.58 -7.53 32.11
N ASP A 339 7.75 -8.16 32.30
CA ASP A 339 8.94 -7.48 32.83
C ASP A 339 9.39 -6.29 31.95
N ASP A 340 9.32 -6.44 30.62
CA ASP A 340 9.79 -5.44 29.64
C ASP A 340 8.70 -5.05 28.60
N GLY A 341 7.44 -5.39 28.85
CA GLY A 341 6.40 -5.26 27.83
C GLY A 341 4.98 -5.45 28.33
N PHE A 342 4.08 -5.70 27.38
CA PHE A 342 2.67 -5.95 27.66
C PHE A 342 2.08 -6.90 26.61
N GLU A 343 1.04 -7.60 27.00
CA GLU A 343 0.07 -8.20 26.08
C GLU A 343 -1.29 -7.57 26.37
N ALA A 344 -1.92 -7.01 25.35
CA ALA A 344 -3.21 -6.35 25.48
C ALA A 344 -4.18 -6.93 24.46
N SER A 345 -5.41 -7.19 24.88
CA SER A 345 -6.45 -7.72 24.02
C SER A 345 -7.70 -6.86 24.10
N ALA A 346 -8.40 -6.76 22.97
CA ALA A 346 -9.71 -6.14 22.90
C ALA A 346 -10.68 -7.08 22.19
N SER A 347 -11.79 -7.37 22.86
CA SER A 347 -12.90 -8.14 22.30
C SER A 347 -14.07 -7.22 22.00
N LEU A 348 -14.55 -7.29 20.76
CA LEU A 348 -15.73 -6.60 20.30
C LEU A 348 -16.56 -7.50 19.38
N SER A 349 -17.87 -7.60 19.64
CA SER A 349 -18.73 -8.62 19.03
C SER A 349 -18.18 -10.03 19.27
N SER A 350 -18.04 -10.86 18.22
CA SER A 350 -17.47 -12.21 18.29
C SER A 350 -15.96 -12.27 18.07
N TYR A 351 -15.30 -11.12 17.92
CA TYR A 351 -13.88 -11.04 17.57
C TYR A 351 -13.04 -10.57 18.74
N THR A 352 -11.85 -11.13 18.86
CA THR A 352 -10.81 -10.69 19.79
C THR A 352 -9.55 -10.44 18.99
N ALA A 353 -8.97 -9.26 19.16
CA ALA A 353 -7.66 -8.92 18.65
C ALA A 353 -6.69 -8.75 19.83
N THR A 354 -5.43 -9.07 19.59
CA THR A 354 -4.35 -8.94 20.57
C THR A 354 -3.26 -8.08 19.97
N VAL A 355 -2.58 -7.32 20.82
CA VAL A 355 -1.40 -6.52 20.50
C VAL A 355 -0.40 -6.66 21.66
N ASN A 356 0.87 -6.44 21.39
CA ASN A 356 1.93 -6.40 22.39
C ASN A 356 2.89 -5.22 22.11
N GLN A 357 4.04 -5.18 22.79
CA GLN A 357 5.02 -4.10 22.59
C GLN A 357 5.60 -4.01 21.17
N ASP A 358 5.56 -5.11 20.41
CA ASP A 358 6.07 -5.21 19.03
C ASP A 358 5.04 -4.84 17.96
N ARG A 359 3.73 -4.96 18.27
CA ARG A 359 2.52 -4.45 17.57
C ARG A 359 1.41 -5.52 17.56
N PHE A 360 0.79 -5.82 16.42
CA PHE A 360 -0.44 -6.63 16.29
C PHE A 360 -0.13 -8.11 16.13
#